data_AF-A0A7S2LRI2-F1
#
_entry.id   AF-A0A7S2LRI2-F1
#
_cell.length_a   1.000
_cell.length_b   1.000
_cell.length_c   1.000
_cell.angle_alpha   90.00
_cell.angle_beta   90.00
_cell.angle_gamma   90.00
#
_symmetry.space_group_name_H-M   'P 1'
#
loop_
_entity.id
_entity.type
_entity.pdbx_description
1 polymer ?
#
loop_
_entity_poly.entity_id
_entity_poly.type
_entity_poly.pdbx_seq_one_letter_code
_entity_poly.pdbx_strand_id
1 'polypeptide(L)'
;ETFASSGYVSIGSQTALHTNEYVDLLVKRELANGVRRISLQSFQMNELPAVAGIIALKNGTRIAIASLHLPHTKEAAPFRKVLCGAIMEQLTSQNCDGIILTGDFNMRGFEDKTTEKLCGGKWKDAWKEA
;
A
#
# COMPACT_ATOMS: atom_id res chain seq x y z
N GLU A 1 -12.16 20.45 1.40
CA GLU A 1 -12.57 20.18 0.00
C GLU A 1 -12.84 18.69 -0.15
N THR A 2 -13.92 18.30 -0.81
CA THR A 2 -14.24 16.88 -1.00
C THR A 2 -13.40 16.31 -2.15
N PHE A 3 -12.69 15.20 -1.96
CA PHE A 3 -11.88 14.56 -3.02
C PHE A 3 -12.64 14.32 -4.34
N ALA A 4 -13.97 14.21 -4.26
CA ALA A 4 -14.88 14.13 -5.41
C ALA A 4 -14.82 15.34 -6.35
N SER A 5 -14.61 16.57 -5.83
CA SER A 5 -14.48 17.78 -6.65
C SER A 5 -13.15 17.84 -7.40
N SER A 6 -12.13 17.13 -6.90
CA SER A 6 -10.82 16.97 -7.55
C SER A 6 -10.75 15.79 -8.52
N GLY A 7 -11.91 15.15 -8.78
CA GLY A 7 -12.04 14.03 -9.72
C GLY A 7 -11.52 12.69 -9.21
N TYR A 8 -11.36 12.53 -7.90
CA TYR A 8 -10.96 11.26 -7.28
C TYR A 8 -12.16 10.54 -6.67
N VAL A 9 -12.07 9.22 -6.61
CA VAL A 9 -13.04 8.36 -5.93
C VAL A 9 -12.29 7.35 -5.07
N SER A 10 -12.86 7.04 -3.92
CA SER A 10 -12.38 5.95 -3.07
C SER A 10 -12.69 4.62 -3.74
N ILE A 11 -11.67 3.78 -3.87
CA ILE A 11 -11.90 2.35 -4.18
C ILE A 11 -12.16 1.57 -2.90
N GLY A 12 -11.90 2.18 -1.74
CA GLY A 12 -12.46 1.89 -0.42
C GLY A 12 -11.44 2.12 0.69
N SER A 13 -11.84 1.84 1.92
CA SER A 13 -11.09 2.21 3.13
C SER A 13 -10.79 1.01 4.04
N GLN A 14 -9.83 1.19 4.94
CA GLN A 14 -9.53 0.26 6.03
C GLN A 14 -9.14 1.03 7.30
N THR A 15 -9.51 0.52 8.47
CA THR A 15 -9.09 1.13 9.75
C THR A 15 -7.62 0.81 10.04
N ALA A 16 -6.84 1.78 10.46
CA ALA A 16 -5.46 1.54 10.89
C ALA A 16 -5.42 0.69 12.17
N LEU A 17 -4.42 -0.17 12.33
CA LEU A 17 -4.38 -1.12 13.46
C LEU A 17 -4.16 -0.50 14.84
N HIS A 18 -3.73 0.77 14.88
CA HIS A 18 -3.14 1.38 16.06
C HIS A 18 -3.68 2.79 16.34
N THR A 19 -4.65 3.23 15.54
CA THR A 19 -5.42 4.46 15.71
C THR A 19 -6.87 4.19 15.30
N ASN A 20 -7.80 5.07 15.68
CA ASN A 20 -9.18 5.02 15.17
C ASN A 20 -9.32 5.74 13.81
N GLU A 21 -8.22 5.89 13.08
CA GLU A 21 -8.18 6.56 11.79
C GLU A 21 -8.30 5.55 10.65
N TYR A 22 -8.59 6.05 9.45
CA TYR A 22 -8.79 5.25 8.26
C TYR A 22 -7.72 5.53 7.21
N VAL A 23 -7.31 4.47 6.53
CA VAL A 23 -6.54 4.49 5.30
C VAL A 23 -7.53 4.38 4.16
N ASP A 24 -7.46 5.31 3.22
CA ASP A 24 -8.24 5.27 1.99
C ASP A 24 -7.29 5.14 0.79
N LEU A 25 -7.76 4.47 -0.26
CA LEU A 25 -7.10 4.47 -1.56
C LEU A 25 -8.00 5.18 -2.55
N LEU A 26 -7.54 6.37 -2.95
CA LEU A 26 -8.22 7.20 -3.92
C LEU A 26 -7.60 7.01 -5.30
N VAL A 27 -8.43 6.88 -6.32
CA VAL A 27 -8.01 6.83 -7.74
C VAL A 27 -8.76 7.87 -8.54
N LYS A 28 -8.19 8.30 -9.68
CA LYS A 28 -8.91 9.15 -10.63
C LYS A 28 -10.18 8.46 -11.11
N ARG A 29 -11.26 9.22 -11.24
CA ARG A 29 -12.58 8.70 -11.62
C ARG A 29 -12.56 7.90 -12.91
N GLU A 30 -11.78 8.32 -13.92
CA GLU A 30 -11.67 7.57 -15.17
C GLU A 30 -11.00 6.18 -15.04
N LEU A 31 -10.24 5.95 -13.96
CA LEU A 31 -9.57 4.66 -13.70
C LEU A 31 -10.45 3.73 -12.85
N ALA A 32 -11.37 4.29 -12.05
CA ALA A 32 -12.10 3.57 -11.01
C ALA A 32 -12.90 2.37 -11.53
N ASN A 33 -13.54 2.50 -12.69
CA ASN A 33 -14.36 1.43 -13.27
C ASN A 33 -13.54 0.18 -13.64
N GLY A 34 -12.24 0.33 -13.85
CA GLY A 34 -11.33 -0.77 -14.19
C GLY A 34 -10.59 -1.36 -12.99
N VAL A 35 -10.89 -0.90 -11.77
CA VAL A 35 -10.15 -1.35 -10.58
C VAL A 35 -10.72 -2.64 -10.01
N ARG A 36 -9.87 -3.67 -9.93
CA ARG A 36 -10.16 -4.89 -9.16
C ARG A 36 -9.55 -4.77 -7.78
N ARG A 37 -10.35 -4.75 -6.71
CA ARG A 37 -9.81 -4.76 -5.33
C ARG A 37 -9.07 -6.06 -5.03
N ILE A 38 -8.03 -5.94 -4.21
CA ILE A 38 -7.26 -7.05 -3.67
C ILE A 38 -7.59 -7.14 -2.17
N SER A 39 -8.02 -8.32 -1.71
CA SER A 39 -8.07 -8.60 -0.28
C SER A 39 -6.67 -8.97 0.19
N LEU A 40 -6.10 -8.18 1.09
CA LEU A 40 -4.76 -8.42 1.62
C LEU A 40 -4.85 -9.15 2.96
N GLN A 41 -4.37 -10.39 3.01
CA GLN A 41 -4.46 -11.28 4.18
C GLN A 41 -3.12 -11.97 4.46
N SER A 42 -2.79 -12.25 5.72
CA SER A 42 -1.64 -13.07 6.11
C SER A 42 -2.09 -14.22 6.99
N PHE A 43 -1.21 -15.20 7.22
CA PHE A 43 -1.49 -16.32 8.14
C PHE A 43 -1.87 -15.84 9.55
N GLN A 44 -1.38 -14.67 9.96
CA GLN A 44 -1.59 -14.11 11.30
C GLN A 44 -2.72 -13.07 11.33
N MET A 45 -3.17 -12.58 10.17
CA MET A 45 -4.12 -11.47 10.07
C MET A 45 -5.07 -11.66 8.91
N ASN A 46 -6.37 -11.76 9.22
CA ASN A 46 -7.43 -11.87 8.20
C ASN A 46 -7.47 -10.65 7.28
N GLU A 47 -7.03 -9.48 7.75
CA GLU A 47 -6.90 -8.27 6.96
C GLU A 47 -5.64 -7.51 7.37
N LEU A 48 -4.79 -7.20 6.38
CA LEU A 48 -3.62 -6.35 6.58
C LEU A 48 -4.02 -4.85 6.58
N PRO A 49 -3.24 -3.97 7.22
CA PRO A 49 -3.55 -2.54 7.38
C PRO A 49 -3.27 -1.74 6.10
N ALA A 50 -3.85 -2.19 5.00
CA ALA A 50 -3.66 -1.60 3.69
C ALA A 50 -4.89 -1.81 2.82
N VAL A 51 -5.16 -0.84 1.96
CA VAL A 51 -6.12 -0.95 0.88
C VAL A 51 -5.37 -1.16 -0.41
N ALA A 52 -5.78 -2.15 -1.22
CA ALA A 52 -5.14 -2.44 -2.49
C ALA A 52 -6.12 -2.72 -3.64
N GLY A 53 -5.65 -2.49 -4.86
CA GLY A 53 -6.36 -2.80 -6.08
C GLY A 53 -5.43 -2.94 -7.28
N ILE A 54 -5.95 -3.47 -8.38
CA ILE A 54 -5.25 -3.54 -9.67
C ILE A 54 -5.94 -2.60 -10.63
N ILE A 55 -5.19 -1.68 -11.21
CA ILE A 55 -5.63 -0.84 -12.32
C ILE A 55 -5.22 -1.52 -13.62
N ALA A 56 -6.16 -1.69 -14.54
CA ALA A 56 -5.89 -2.02 -15.93
C ALA A 56 -5.89 -0.74 -16.78
N LEU A 57 -4.76 -0.43 -17.42
CA LEU A 57 -4.63 0.70 -18.34
C LEU A 57 -5.14 0.31 -19.74
N LYS A 58 -5.46 1.32 -20.56
CA LYS A 58 -6.01 1.11 -21.92
C LYS A 58 -5.07 0.33 -22.85
N ASN A 59 -3.76 0.37 -22.60
CA ASN A 59 -2.75 -0.36 -23.35
C ASN A 59 -2.56 -1.81 -22.86
N GLY A 60 -3.39 -2.28 -21.93
CA GLY A 60 -3.31 -3.63 -21.34
C GLY A 60 -2.37 -3.77 -20.15
N THR A 61 -1.57 -2.74 -19.82
CA THR A 61 -0.70 -2.74 -18.65
C THR A 61 -1.52 -2.83 -17.36
N ARG A 62 -1.12 -3.72 -16.47
CA ARG A 62 -1.72 -3.92 -15.15
C ARG A 62 -0.78 -3.41 -14.07
N ILE A 63 -1.27 -2.54 -13.21
CA ILE A 63 -0.51 -2.00 -12.08
C ILE A 63 -1.25 -2.35 -10.79
N ALA A 64 -0.59 -3.09 -9.90
CA ALA A 64 -1.07 -3.26 -8.53
C ALA A 64 -0.74 -1.98 -7.73
N ILE A 65 -1.73 -1.42 -7.05
CA ILE A 65 -1.58 -0.23 -6.23
C ILE A 65 -2.06 -0.52 -4.80
N ALA A 66 -1.39 0.04 -3.81
CA ALA A 66 -1.81 -0.06 -2.43
C ALA A 66 -1.48 1.19 -1.62
N SER A 67 -2.37 1.54 -0.69
CA SER A 67 -2.18 2.57 0.33
C SER A 67 -2.17 1.90 1.71
N LEU A 68 -1.23 2.26 2.57
CA LEU A 68 -1.11 1.71 3.93
C LEU A 68 -0.93 2.79 5.01
N HIS A 69 -1.18 2.41 6.26
CA HIS A 69 -0.78 3.17 7.44
C HIS A 69 -0.34 2.20 8.53
N LEU A 70 0.97 2.14 8.75
CA LEU A 70 1.58 1.19 9.69
C LEU A 70 1.76 1.80 11.08
N PRO A 71 1.94 1.00 12.15
CA PRO A 71 2.13 1.50 13.51
C PRO A 71 3.26 2.52 13.66
N HIS A 72 3.00 3.63 14.37
CA HIS A 72 3.92 4.78 14.49
C HIS A 72 4.99 4.68 15.59
N THR A 73 4.85 3.77 16.56
CA THR A 73 5.78 3.69 17.70
C THR A 73 7.13 3.10 17.29
N LYS A 74 8.20 3.46 17.99
CA LYS A 74 9.55 2.97 17.67
C LYS A 74 9.67 1.46 17.87
N GLU A 75 9.02 0.96 18.92
CA GLU A 75 8.98 -0.44 19.33
C GLU A 75 8.28 -1.31 18.28
N ALA A 76 7.42 -0.72 17.44
CA ALA A 76 6.73 -1.42 16.38
C ALA A 76 7.56 -1.63 15.10
N ALA A 77 8.83 -1.17 15.04
CA ALA A 77 9.66 -1.34 13.85
C ALA A 77 9.75 -2.80 13.35
N PRO A 78 9.95 -3.83 14.20
CA PRO A 78 9.93 -5.22 13.76
C PRO A 78 8.57 -5.63 13.18
N PHE A 79 7.47 -5.13 13.75
CA PHE A 79 6.13 -5.43 13.28
C PHE A 79 5.83 -4.74 11.94
N ARG A 80 6.26 -3.48 11.76
CA ARG A 80 6.21 -2.80 10.46
C ARG A 80 6.91 -3.61 9.37
N LYS A 81 8.10 -4.15 9.65
CA LYS A 81 8.82 -5.01 8.70
C LYS A 81 8.00 -6.23 8.28
N VAL A 82 7.35 -6.91 9.24
CA VAL A 82 6.48 -8.07 8.96
C VAL A 82 5.29 -7.65 8.10
N LEU A 83 4.62 -6.55 8.46
CA LEU A 83 3.47 -6.03 7.72
C LEU A 83 3.86 -5.62 6.29
N CYS A 84 4.93 -4.84 6.12
CA CYS A 84 5.46 -4.48 4.81
C CYS A 84 5.77 -5.71 3.96
N GLY A 85 6.50 -6.68 4.51
CA GLY A 85 6.85 -7.90 3.80
C GLY A 85 5.61 -8.66 3.30
N ALA A 86 4.62 -8.86 4.17
CA ALA A 86 3.39 -9.57 3.83
C ALA A 86 2.53 -8.82 2.79
N ILE A 87 2.49 -7.48 2.84
CA ILE A 87 1.82 -6.66 1.83
C ILE A 87 2.55 -6.76 0.49
N MET A 88 3.87 -6.58 0.50
CA MET A 88 4.69 -6.64 -0.71
C MET A 88 4.61 -8.01 -1.40
N GLU A 89 4.62 -9.10 -0.63
CA GLU A 89 4.48 -10.46 -1.14
C GLU A 89 3.14 -10.66 -1.87
N GLN A 90 2.04 -10.22 -1.25
CA GLN A 90 0.71 -10.34 -1.85
C GLN A 90 0.49 -9.46 -3.07
N LEU A 91 1.08 -8.27 -3.11
CA LEU A 91 1.05 -7.44 -4.31
C LEU A 91 1.86 -8.09 -5.43
N THR A 92 3.01 -8.68 -5.10
CA THR A 92 3.86 -9.39 -6.06
C THR A 92 3.15 -10.62 -6.65
N SER A 93 2.37 -11.35 -5.85
CA SER A 93 1.63 -12.53 -6.31
C SER A 93 0.50 -12.22 -7.31
N GLN A 94 0.13 -10.94 -7.49
CA GLN A 94 -0.89 -10.55 -8.46
C GLN A 94 -0.42 -10.61 -9.92
N ASN A 95 0.88 -10.87 -10.17
CA ASN A 95 1.49 -10.98 -11.50
C ASN A 95 1.12 -9.77 -12.39
N CYS A 96 1.30 -8.56 -11.85
CA CYS A 96 1.10 -7.30 -12.56
C CYS A 96 2.42 -6.83 -13.20
N ASP A 97 2.32 -5.99 -14.23
CA ASP A 97 3.48 -5.41 -14.92
C ASP A 97 4.22 -4.39 -14.05
N GLY A 98 3.51 -3.77 -13.10
CA GLY A 98 4.06 -2.84 -12.12
C GLY A 98 3.34 -2.91 -10.79
N ILE A 99 4.02 -2.41 -9.75
CA ILE A 99 3.49 -2.35 -8.39
C ILE A 99 3.83 -0.98 -7.79
N ILE A 100 2.85 -0.33 -7.17
CA ILE A 100 3.02 0.91 -6.40
C ILE A 100 2.49 0.67 -5.00
N LEU A 101 3.36 0.76 -4.01
CA LEU A 101 2.99 0.74 -2.60
C LEU A 101 3.28 2.12 -2.01
N THR A 102 2.27 2.77 -1.45
CA THR A 102 2.35 4.13 -0.92
C THR A 102 1.59 4.24 0.41
N GLY A 103 1.66 5.40 1.05
CA GLY A 103 1.02 5.69 2.32
C GLY A 103 2.02 5.97 3.45
N ASP A 104 1.53 5.96 4.68
CA ASP A 104 2.35 6.21 5.86
C ASP A 104 2.94 4.91 6.40
N PHE A 105 4.16 4.61 5.96
CA PHE A 105 4.91 3.48 6.50
C PHE A 105 5.36 3.71 7.94
N ASN A 106 5.27 4.94 8.45
CA ASN A 106 5.67 5.32 9.79
C ASN A 106 7.12 4.95 10.16
N MET A 107 8.00 4.90 9.16
CA MET A 107 9.40 4.61 9.39
C MET A 107 10.08 5.76 10.15
N ARG A 108 10.96 5.41 11.08
CA ARG A 108 11.80 6.29 11.89
C ARG A 108 13.22 5.81 11.64
N GLY A 109 13.99 6.59 10.89
CA GLY A 109 15.16 6.11 10.11
C GLY A 109 16.04 5.03 10.76
N PHE A 110 16.56 5.24 11.98
CA PHE A 110 17.47 4.27 12.60
C PHE A 110 16.78 2.93 12.92
N GLU A 111 15.57 2.99 13.47
CA GLU A 111 14.79 1.85 13.91
C GLU A 111 14.31 0.98 12.71
N ASP A 112 14.07 1.61 11.56
CA ASP A 112 13.55 0.95 10.36
C ASP A 112 14.60 0.54 9.33
N LYS A 113 15.90 0.62 9.64
CA LYS A 113 16.98 0.14 8.74
C LYS A 113 16.76 -1.28 8.22
N THR A 114 16.05 -2.12 8.95
CA THR A 114 15.72 -3.49 8.51
C THR A 114 14.50 -3.57 7.60
N THR A 115 13.56 -2.64 7.73
CA THR A 115 12.44 -2.46 6.80
C THR A 115 12.94 -1.87 5.49
N GLU A 116 13.90 -0.93 5.54
CA GLU A 116 14.55 -0.39 4.34
C GLU A 116 15.26 -1.47 3.50
N LYS A 117 15.76 -2.54 4.13
CA LYS A 117 16.34 -3.69 3.42
C LYS A 117 15.32 -4.49 2.61
N LEU A 118 14.02 -4.25 2.79
CA LEU A 118 12.98 -4.79 1.89
C LEU A 118 13.03 -4.09 0.52
N CYS A 119 13.51 -2.84 0.47
CA CYS A 119 13.80 -2.13 -0.77
C CYS A 119 15.16 -2.61 -1.32
N GLY A 120 15.19 -2.93 -2.61
CA GLY A 120 16.30 -3.63 -3.26
C GLY A 120 15.79 -4.70 -4.24
N GLY A 121 16.62 -5.07 -5.23
CA GLY A 121 16.21 -5.98 -6.30
C GLY A 121 15.14 -5.37 -7.20
N LYS A 122 13.89 -5.85 -7.10
CA LYS A 122 12.74 -5.38 -7.91
C LYS A 122 11.97 -4.21 -7.27
N TRP A 123 12.24 -3.86 -6.01
CA TRP A 123 11.58 -2.76 -5.30
C TRP A 123 12.51 -1.56 -5.18
N LYS A 124 11.95 -0.36 -5.40
CA LYS A 124 12.66 0.92 -5.36
C LYS A 124 12.00 1.86 -4.36
N ASP A 125 12.82 2.61 -3.62
CA ASP A 125 12.36 3.66 -2.71
C ASP A 125 12.35 5.00 -3.46
N ALA A 126 11.15 5.52 -3.71
CA ALA A 126 10.95 6.75 -4.48
C ALA A 126 11.59 7.99 -3.82
N TRP A 127 11.80 7.98 -2.50
CA TRP A 127 12.36 9.13 -1.78
C TRP A 127 13.89 9.13 -1.71
N LYS A 128 14.54 8.00 -2.06
CA LYS A 128 16.01 7.87 -2.09
C LYS A 128 16.60 8.01 -3.49
N GLU A 129 15.76 7.91 -4.53
CA GLU A 129 16.16 8.12 -5.92
C GLU A 129 15.98 9.59 -6.39
N ALA A 130 15.45 10.47 -5.53
CA ALA A 130 15.14 11.88 -5.82
C ALA A 130 16.20 12.87 -5.28
#